data_AF-A0A662HQX1-F1
#
_entry.id   AF-A0A662HQX1-F1
#
_cell.length_a   1.000
_cell.length_b   1.000
_cell.length_c   1.000
_cell.angle_alpha   90.00
_cell.angle_beta   90.00
_cell.angle_gamma   90.00
#
_symmetry.space_group_name_H-M   'P 1'
#
loop_
_entity.id
_entity.type
_entity.pdbx_description
1 polymer ?
#
loop_
_entity_poly.entity_id
_entity_poly.type
_entity_poly.pdbx_seq_one_letter_code
_entity_poly.pdbx_strand_id
1 'polypeptide(L)'
;MNVSTLAFVLVYAQIINIFETILWIGKLWGIKPPFKTYEGEHIENDAYHLFLSLAYVIPYPFITRGLEILAAAILTWLLNDIMWHFWSVHVKYWLDWIKFYFNPKDDSTLWHARFGITTIRVTPRRMFKITAFRIVFLGLFEILMVWH
;
A
#
# COMPACT_ATOMS: atom_id res chain seq x y z
N MET A 1 -19.82 7.14 5.30
CA MET A 1 -18.64 7.48 6.13
C MET A 1 -18.70 8.95 6.45
N ASN A 2 -18.74 9.31 7.73
CA ASN A 2 -18.74 10.73 8.11
C ASN A 2 -17.39 11.42 7.78
N VAL A 3 -17.44 12.77 7.68
CA VAL A 3 -16.28 13.58 7.28
C VAL A 3 -15.10 13.44 8.25
N SER A 4 -15.36 13.32 9.55
CA SER A 4 -14.30 13.18 10.55
C SER A 4 -13.56 11.84 10.44
N THR A 5 -14.29 10.75 10.18
CA THR A 5 -13.70 9.42 9.93
C THR A 5 -12.92 9.41 8.64
N LEU A 6 -13.44 10.02 7.57
CA LEU A 6 -12.71 10.14 6.31
C LEU A 6 -11.41 10.95 6.47
N ALA A 7 -11.48 12.09 7.15
CA ALA A 7 -10.30 12.90 7.44
C ALA A 7 -9.27 12.11 8.28
N PHE A 8 -9.72 11.36 9.29
CA PHE A 8 -8.86 10.50 10.07
C PHE A 8 -8.20 9.42 9.19
N VAL A 9 -8.96 8.75 8.32
CA VAL A 9 -8.43 7.74 7.39
C VAL A 9 -7.35 8.33 6.49
N LEU A 10 -7.61 9.49 5.88
CA LEU A 10 -6.67 10.15 4.96
C LEU A 10 -5.34 10.47 5.66
N VAL A 11 -5.41 11.00 6.89
CA VAL A 11 -4.22 11.32 7.70
C VAL A 11 -3.52 10.07 8.19
N TYR A 12 -4.27 9.13 8.76
CA TYR A 12 -3.73 7.92 9.36
C TYR A 12 -3.05 7.03 8.32
N ALA A 13 -3.58 6.93 7.10
CA ALA A 13 -2.92 6.25 6.00
C ALA A 13 -1.53 6.84 5.69
N GLN A 14 -1.35 8.17 5.78
CA GLN A 14 -0.02 8.78 5.62
C GLN A 14 0.93 8.44 6.76
N ILE A 15 0.42 8.31 7.99
CA ILE A 15 1.22 7.87 9.14
C ILE A 15 1.74 6.45 8.90
N ILE A 16 0.86 5.54 8.46
CA ILE A 16 1.28 4.18 8.13
C ILE A 16 2.29 4.20 6.98
N ASN A 17 2.04 4.94 5.90
CA ASN A 17 2.99 5.07 4.79
C ASN A 17 4.38 5.49 5.24
N ILE A 18 4.48 6.53 6.06
CA ILE A 18 5.74 7.03 6.60
C ILE A 18 6.42 5.96 7.47
N PHE A 19 5.65 5.27 8.32
CA PHE A 19 6.17 4.19 9.15
C PHE A 19 6.74 3.05 8.30
N GLU A 20 6.00 2.58 7.29
CA GLU A 20 6.48 1.53 6.39
C GLU A 20 7.73 1.99 5.63
N THR A 21 7.73 3.22 5.11
CA THR A 21 8.90 3.79 4.44
C THR A 21 10.12 3.76 5.34
N ILE A 22 9.99 4.19 6.60
CA ILE A 22 11.11 4.18 7.53
C ILE A 22 11.55 2.75 7.84
N LEU A 23 10.61 1.82 8.03
CA LEU A 23 10.93 0.43 8.33
C LEU A 23 11.67 -0.27 7.18
N TRP A 24 11.18 -0.12 5.94
CA TRP A 24 11.69 -0.85 4.78
C TRP A 24 12.83 -0.14 4.07
N ILE A 25 12.84 1.20 4.05
CA ILE A 25 13.82 2.02 3.32
C ILE A 25 14.84 2.66 4.27
N GLY A 26 14.54 2.74 5.57
CA GLY A 26 15.38 3.38 6.59
C GLY A 26 15.26 4.91 6.63
N LYS A 27 14.66 5.53 5.61
CA LYS A 27 14.47 6.98 5.51
C LYS A 27 13.42 7.35 4.47
N LEU A 28 12.85 8.55 4.61
CA LEU A 28 12.00 9.15 3.59
C LEU A 28 12.80 9.45 2.31
N TRP A 29 12.17 9.27 1.16
CA TRP A 29 12.70 9.57 -0.17
C TRP A 29 14.04 8.85 -0.46
N GLY A 30 14.21 7.66 0.10
CA GLY A 30 15.46 6.90 0.01
C GLY A 30 15.66 6.16 -1.32
N ILE A 31 14.60 5.77 -2.02
CA ILE A 31 14.69 5.04 -3.28
C ILE A 31 15.09 5.99 -4.41
N LYS A 32 16.16 5.62 -5.11
CA LYS A 32 16.73 6.34 -6.27
C LYS A 32 17.22 5.32 -7.31
N PRO A 33 17.35 5.71 -8.59
CA PRO A 33 17.99 4.87 -9.61
C PRO A 33 19.45 4.53 -9.25
N PRO A 34 19.99 3.37 -9.70
CA PRO A 34 19.29 2.33 -10.46
C PRO A 34 18.30 1.56 -9.56
N PHE A 35 17.06 1.39 -10.05
CA PHE A 35 16.07 0.62 -9.32
C PHE A 35 16.45 -0.86 -9.34
N LYS A 36 16.50 -1.48 -8.17
CA LYS A 36 16.94 -2.86 -8.01
C LYS A 36 15.77 -3.82 -8.14
N THR A 37 16.00 -4.92 -8.83
CA THR A 37 15.17 -6.13 -8.75
C THR A 37 15.66 -7.00 -7.60
N TYR A 38 14.78 -7.79 -7.00
CA TYR A 38 15.15 -8.68 -5.92
C TYR A 38 15.97 -9.87 -6.45
N GLU A 39 17.16 -10.08 -5.90
CA GLU A 39 18.13 -11.11 -6.30
C GLU A 39 18.32 -12.21 -5.23
N GLY A 40 17.66 -12.11 -4.07
CA GLY A 40 17.80 -13.06 -2.97
C GLY A 40 16.84 -14.25 -3.02
N GLU A 41 17.10 -15.28 -2.22
CA GLU A 41 16.16 -16.39 -1.95
C GLU A 41 15.58 -16.33 -0.52
N HIS A 42 16.16 -15.52 0.37
CA HIS A 42 15.87 -15.54 1.79
C HIS A 42 15.02 -14.34 2.23
N ILE A 43 13.90 -14.64 2.87
CA ILE A 43 12.96 -13.65 3.41
C ILE A 43 12.76 -13.99 4.89
N GLU A 44 13.22 -13.12 5.78
CA GLU A 44 13.10 -13.27 7.23
C GLU A 44 11.66 -13.02 7.73
N ASN A 45 11.43 -13.40 9.00
CA ASN A 45 10.14 -13.68 9.63
C ASN A 45 9.06 -12.58 9.46
N ASP A 46 7.81 -13.01 9.19
CA ASP A 46 6.72 -12.21 8.61
C ASP A 46 5.78 -11.53 9.62
N ALA A 47 6.24 -11.40 10.88
CA ALA A 47 5.43 -10.84 11.98
C ALA A 47 4.97 -9.39 11.72
N TYR A 48 5.69 -8.68 10.85
CA TYR A 48 5.32 -7.34 10.40
C TYR A 48 3.94 -7.28 9.73
N HIS A 49 3.60 -8.22 8.84
CA HIS A 49 2.31 -8.18 8.14
C HIS A 49 1.14 -8.40 9.09
N LEU A 50 1.34 -9.19 10.15
CA LEU A 50 0.36 -9.30 11.23
C LEU A 50 0.16 -7.96 11.94
N PHE A 51 1.25 -7.30 12.35
CA PHE A 51 1.19 -5.97 12.96
C PHE A 51 0.47 -4.96 12.08
N LEU A 52 0.83 -4.93 10.79
CA LEU A 52 0.25 -4.01 9.82
C LEU A 52 -1.24 -4.26 9.60
N SER A 53 -1.65 -5.54 9.49
CA SER A 53 -3.07 -5.89 9.36
C SER A 53 -3.91 -5.43 10.57
N LEU A 54 -3.33 -5.51 11.78
CA LEU A 54 -3.95 -5.01 13.00
C LEU A 54 -4.00 -3.48 12.99
N ALA A 55 -2.92 -2.81 12.57
CA ALA A 55 -2.87 -1.34 12.47
C ALA A 55 -3.95 -0.79 11.53
N TYR A 56 -4.29 -1.51 10.46
CA TYR A 56 -5.39 -1.13 9.56
C TYR A 56 -6.78 -1.23 10.17
N VAL A 57 -6.97 -1.91 11.30
CA VAL A 57 -8.32 -2.18 11.85
C VAL A 57 -8.51 -1.55 13.23
N ILE A 58 -7.52 -1.71 14.12
CA ILE A 58 -7.63 -1.37 15.55
C ILE A 58 -8.11 0.05 15.84
N PRO A 59 -7.69 1.11 15.11
CA PRO A 59 -8.14 2.47 15.43
C PRO A 59 -9.65 2.68 15.23
N TYR A 60 -10.26 1.99 14.28
CA TYR A 60 -11.62 2.30 13.81
C TYR A 60 -12.74 1.99 14.80
N PRO A 61 -12.72 0.88 15.56
CA PRO A 61 -13.67 0.63 16.64
C PRO A 61 -13.76 1.72 17.70
N PHE A 62 -12.74 2.57 17.84
CA PHE A 62 -12.71 3.67 18.81
C PHE A 62 -13.28 4.99 18.28
N ILE A 63 -13.47 5.12 16.96
CA ILE A 63 -13.88 6.37 16.31
C ILE A 63 -15.14 6.25 15.45
N THR A 64 -15.50 5.04 15.01
CA THR A 64 -16.71 4.77 14.23
C THR A 64 -17.33 3.40 14.60
N ARG A 65 -18.48 3.05 14.01
CA ARG A 65 -19.28 1.87 14.35
C ARG A 65 -19.83 1.16 13.10
N GLY A 66 -20.22 -0.10 13.27
CA GLY A 66 -20.88 -0.88 12.23
C GLY A 66 -20.00 -1.10 11.00
N LEU A 67 -20.61 -1.07 9.81
CA LEU A 67 -19.93 -1.29 8.53
C LEU A 67 -18.90 -0.20 8.20
N GLU A 68 -18.98 0.98 8.83
CA GLU A 68 -18.00 2.05 8.64
C GLU A 68 -16.60 1.65 9.14
N ILE A 69 -16.50 0.77 10.14
CA ILE A 69 -15.22 0.24 10.62
C ILE A 69 -14.50 -0.50 9.48
N LEU A 70 -15.23 -1.40 8.81
CA LEU A 70 -14.70 -2.17 7.69
C LEU A 70 -14.36 -1.27 6.50
N ALA A 71 -15.26 -0.33 6.19
CA ALA A 71 -15.05 0.65 5.13
C ALA A 71 -13.77 1.47 5.35
N ALA A 72 -13.57 1.99 6.56
CA ALA A 72 -12.41 2.79 6.92
C ALA A 72 -11.11 1.97 6.94
N ALA A 73 -11.16 0.73 7.41
CA ALA A 73 -10.02 -0.18 7.39
C ALA A 73 -9.57 -0.52 5.96
N ILE A 74 -10.53 -0.89 5.08
CA ILE A 74 -10.26 -1.17 3.66
C ILE A 74 -9.68 0.07 2.98
N LEU A 75 -10.28 1.24 3.21
CA LEU A 75 -9.82 2.48 2.61
C LEU A 75 -8.39 2.83 3.04
N THR A 76 -8.07 2.65 4.31
CA THR A 76 -6.72 2.91 4.85
C THR A 76 -5.68 1.98 4.25
N TRP A 77 -6.00 0.68 4.14
CA TRP A 77 -5.14 -0.29 3.48
C TRP A 77 -4.91 0.06 2.00
N LEU A 78 -5.97 0.41 1.26
CA LEU A 78 -5.86 0.82 -0.15
C LEU A 78 -5.02 2.08 -0.33
N LEU A 79 -5.22 3.08 0.53
CA LEU A 79 -4.45 4.32 0.51
C LEU A 79 -2.99 4.06 0.84
N ASN A 80 -2.69 3.16 1.78
CA ASN A 80 -1.30 2.81 2.04
C ASN A 80 -0.64 2.25 0.78
N ASP A 81 -1.21 1.16 0.24
CA ASP A 81 -0.66 0.42 -0.88
C ASP A 81 -0.43 1.30 -2.14
N ILE A 82 -1.26 2.33 -2.33
CA ILE A 82 -1.13 3.26 -3.47
C ILE A 82 -0.15 4.40 -3.17
N MET A 83 -0.09 4.89 -1.93
CA MET A 83 0.58 6.16 -1.61
C MET A 83 1.96 6.02 -0.95
N TRP A 84 2.34 4.85 -0.44
CA TRP A 84 3.65 4.65 0.20
C TRP A 84 4.84 5.04 -0.71
N HIS A 85 4.66 4.95 -2.04
CA HIS A 85 5.64 5.38 -3.04
C HIS A 85 6.04 6.85 -2.91
N PHE A 86 5.11 7.74 -2.56
CA PHE A 86 5.37 9.17 -2.45
C PHE A 86 6.31 9.51 -1.29
N TRP A 87 6.32 8.67 -0.26
CA TRP A 87 7.19 8.80 0.90
C TRP A 87 8.50 8.05 0.71
N SER A 88 8.51 6.97 -0.07
CA SER A 88 9.68 6.10 -0.24
C SER A 88 10.62 6.53 -1.36
N VAL A 89 10.06 7.03 -2.45
CA VAL A 89 10.81 7.34 -3.68
C VAL A 89 11.11 8.81 -3.75
N HIS A 90 12.37 9.16 -3.99
CA HIS A 90 12.75 10.56 -4.11
C HIS A 90 11.97 11.27 -5.23
N VAL A 91 11.41 12.44 -4.91
CA VAL A 91 10.44 13.17 -5.75
C VAL A 91 10.89 13.34 -7.20
N LYS A 92 12.18 13.67 -7.40
CA LYS A 92 12.81 13.80 -8.74
C LYS A 92 12.61 12.56 -9.64
N TYR A 93 12.46 11.37 -9.05
CA TYR A 93 12.41 10.10 -9.77
C TYR A 93 11.04 9.42 -9.72
N TRP A 94 9.97 10.12 -9.30
CA TRP A 94 8.63 9.52 -9.24
C TRP A 94 8.16 8.98 -10.58
N LEU A 95 8.37 9.73 -11.67
CA LEU A 95 7.97 9.28 -13.00
C LEU A 95 8.77 8.06 -13.47
N ASP A 96 10.07 8.04 -13.20
CA ASP A 96 10.94 6.91 -13.55
C ASP A 96 10.55 5.67 -12.74
N TRP A 97 10.25 5.87 -11.45
CA TRP A 97 9.77 4.82 -10.57
C TRP A 97 8.43 4.25 -11.03
N ILE A 98 7.45 5.09 -11.35
CA ILE A 98 6.15 4.62 -11.84
C ILE A 98 6.32 3.81 -13.13
N LYS A 99 7.16 4.27 -14.06
CA LYS A 99 7.46 3.53 -15.30
C LYS A 99 8.12 2.18 -15.04
N PHE A 100 9.02 2.11 -14.06
CA PHE A 100 9.70 0.88 -13.67
C PHE A 100 8.75 -0.08 -12.93
N TYR A 101 8.17 0.40 -11.82
CA TYR A 101 7.41 -0.40 -10.86
C TYR A 101 6.05 -0.86 -11.41
N PHE A 102 5.46 -0.12 -12.35
CA PHE A 102 4.19 -0.45 -12.99
C PHE A 102 4.34 -0.75 -14.49
N ASN A 103 5.49 -1.26 -14.92
CA ASN A 103 5.71 -1.64 -16.32
C ASN A 103 4.84 -2.86 -16.70
N PRO A 104 3.84 -2.73 -17.59
CA PRO A 104 2.98 -3.86 -17.98
C PRO A 104 3.71 -4.92 -18.81
N LYS A 105 4.89 -4.61 -19.34
CA LYS A 105 5.67 -5.51 -20.19
C LYS A 105 6.75 -6.27 -19.41
N ASP A 106 7.11 -5.83 -18.20
CA ASP A 106 8.19 -6.41 -17.42
C ASP A 106 7.70 -7.50 -16.45
N ASP A 107 8.39 -8.64 -16.47
CA ASP A 107 8.16 -9.81 -15.61
C ASP A 107 9.31 -10.06 -14.63
N SER A 108 10.26 -9.12 -14.51
CA SER A 108 11.31 -9.15 -13.50
C SER A 108 10.73 -9.23 -12.08
N THR A 109 11.49 -9.81 -11.15
CA THR A 109 11.06 -9.93 -9.76
C THR A 109 11.37 -8.62 -9.02
N LEU A 110 10.33 -7.95 -8.53
CA LEU A 110 10.50 -6.80 -7.64
C LEU A 110 10.72 -7.27 -6.20
N TRP A 111 9.88 -8.19 -5.74
CA TRP A 111 9.90 -8.78 -4.40
C TRP A 111 8.97 -10.01 -4.38
N HIS A 112 8.85 -10.67 -3.25
CA HIS A 112 7.94 -11.80 -3.05
C HIS A 112 6.95 -11.50 -1.94
N ALA A 113 5.66 -11.60 -2.24
CA ALA A 113 4.59 -11.48 -1.25
C ALA A 113 4.38 -12.81 -0.54
N ARG A 114 4.24 -12.78 0.78
CA ARG A 114 3.90 -13.96 1.59
C ARG A 114 2.44 -13.90 2.02
N PHE A 115 1.73 -15.00 1.80
CA PHE A 115 0.38 -15.24 2.30
C PHE A 115 0.42 -16.52 3.14
N GLY A 116 0.96 -16.41 4.35
CA GLY A 116 1.16 -17.53 5.26
C GLY A 116 2.16 -18.55 4.74
N ILE A 117 1.68 -19.60 4.05
CA ILE A 117 2.50 -20.71 3.53
C ILE A 117 2.89 -20.47 2.06
N THR A 118 2.18 -19.59 1.35
CA THR A 118 2.40 -19.36 -0.08
C THR A 118 3.25 -18.12 -0.31
N THR A 119 4.28 -18.27 -1.16
CA THR A 119 5.11 -17.17 -1.63
C THR A 119 4.76 -16.85 -3.08
N ILE A 120 4.36 -15.61 -3.35
CA ILE A 120 3.95 -15.15 -4.68
C ILE A 120 4.97 -14.15 -5.19
N ARG A 121 5.58 -14.45 -6.35
CA ARG A 121 6.46 -13.51 -7.05
C ARG A 121 5.68 -12.25 -7.44
N VAL A 122 6.17 -11.08 -7.01
CA VAL A 122 5.61 -9.80 -7.42
C VAL A 122 6.45 -9.23 -8.56
N THR A 123 5.79 -8.95 -9.68
CA THR A 123 6.41 -8.39 -10.89
C THR A 123 5.79 -7.03 -11.22
N PRO A 124 6.47 -6.17 -11.99
CA PRO A 124 5.89 -4.88 -12.39
C PRO A 124 4.56 -5.02 -13.12
N ARG A 125 4.43 -6.03 -14.00
CA ARG A 125 3.17 -6.34 -14.67
C ARG A 125 2.05 -6.70 -13.68
N ARG A 126 2.34 -7.48 -12.64
CA ARG A 126 1.35 -7.82 -11.60
C ARG A 126 0.96 -6.58 -10.80
N MET A 127 1.93 -5.76 -10.39
CA MET A 127 1.67 -4.51 -9.68
C MET A 127 0.80 -3.56 -10.48
N PHE A 128 1.06 -3.42 -11.79
CA PHE A 128 0.22 -2.61 -12.68
C PHE A 128 -1.24 -3.08 -12.67
N LYS A 129 -1.48 -4.38 -12.89
CA LYS A 129 -2.84 -4.95 -12.93
C LYS A 129 -3.57 -4.79 -11.60
N ILE A 130 -2.91 -5.11 -10.49
CA ILE A 130 -3.50 -5.04 -9.15
C ILE A 130 -3.79 -3.59 -8.78
N THR A 131 -2.88 -2.66 -9.08
CA THR A 131 -3.07 -1.24 -8.76
C THR A 131 -4.16 -0.61 -9.61
N ALA A 132 -4.24 -0.93 -10.90
CA ALA A 132 -5.34 -0.50 -11.75
C ALA A 132 -6.70 -0.99 -11.22
N PHE A 133 -6.79 -2.27 -10.83
CA PHE A 133 -7.98 -2.82 -10.19
C PHE A 133 -8.33 -2.06 -8.89
N ARG A 134 -7.35 -1.76 -8.04
CA ARG A 134 -7.54 -1.03 -6.78
C ARG A 134 -8.05 0.39 -7.00
N ILE A 135 -7.53 1.11 -8.00
CA ILE A 135 -7.98 2.46 -8.32
C ILE A 135 -9.45 2.43 -8.80
N VAL A 136 -9.80 1.48 -9.67
CA VAL A 136 -11.18 1.30 -10.12
C VAL A 136 -12.09 0.93 -8.93
N PHE A 137 -11.65 -0.01 -8.09
CA PHE A 137 -12.37 -0.40 -6.88
C PHE A 137 -12.57 0.78 -5.94
N LEU A 138 -11.54 1.61 -5.71
CA LEU A 138 -11.61 2.80 -4.87
C LEU A 138 -12.64 3.80 -5.40
N GLY A 139 -12.63 4.06 -6.71
CA GLY A 139 -13.61 4.95 -7.35
C GLY A 139 -15.05 4.42 -7.24
N LEU A 140 -15.25 3.12 -7.44
CA LEU A 140 -16.57 2.49 -7.24
C LEU A 140 -16.99 2.50 -5.77
N PHE A 141 -16.05 2.26 -4.86
CA PHE A 141 -16.28 2.29 -3.42
C PHE A 141 -16.69 3.68 -2.94
N GLU A 142 -16.04 4.74 -3.44
CA GLU A 142 -16.43 6.12 -3.16
C GLU A 142 -17.86 6.41 -3.64
N ILE A 143 -18.21 5.99 -4.88
CA ILE A 143 -19.59 6.13 -5.38
C ILE A 143 -20.58 5.39 -4.47
N LEU A 144 -20.29 4.16 -4.06
CA LEU A 144 -21.21 3.42 -3.19
C LEU A 144 -21.35 4.05 -1.79
N MET A 145 -20.31 4.71 -1.29
CA MET A 145 -20.28 5.33 0.05
C MET A 145 -20.81 6.76 0.11
N VAL A 146 -20.89 7.46 -1.04
CA VAL A 146 -21.44 8.83 -1.14
C VAL A 146 -22.95 8.81 -1.42
N TRP A 147 -23.45 7.73 -2.02
CA TRP A 147 -24.86 7.60 -2.41
C TRP A 147 -25.72 6.87 -1.36
N HIS A 148 -25.16 6.61 -0.17
CA HIS A 148 -25.82 6.06 1.03
C HIS A 148 -25.43 6.86 2.27
#